data_AF-A0A7C9FR41-F1
#
_entry.id   AF-A0A7C9FR41-F1
#
_cell.length_a   1.000
_cell.length_b   1.000
_cell.length_c   1.000
_cell.angle_alpha   90.00
_cell.angle_beta   90.00
_cell.angle_gamma   90.00
#
_symmetry.space_group_name_H-M   'P 1'
#
loop_
_entity.id
_entity.type
_entity.pdbx_description
1 polymer ?
#
loop_
_entity_poly.entity_id
_entity_poly.type
_entity_poly.pdbx_seq_one_letter_code
_entity_poly.pdbx_strand_id
1 'polypeptide(L)' 'MDDTRFKRFFASLLTILGIVVVLFACIAFMSDGPVLGMTVSKWESIVPFLVGTVFLLSGVNLINRS' A
#
# COMPACT_ATOMS: atom_id res chain seq x y z
N MET A 1 -15.82 11.75 -19.46
CA MET A 1 -15.89 10.49 -18.69
C MET A 1 -16.65 10.82 -17.42
N ASP A 2 -17.72 10.07 -17.10
CA ASP A 2 -18.55 10.37 -15.92
C ASP A 2 -17.70 10.41 -14.65
N ASP A 3 -17.73 11.53 -13.92
CA ASP A 3 -16.93 11.79 -12.73
C ASP A 3 -17.04 10.69 -11.66
N THR A 4 -18.18 10.01 -11.59
CA THR A 4 -18.44 8.86 -10.71
C THR A 4 -17.62 7.62 -11.07
N ARG A 5 -17.45 7.33 -12.37
CA ARG A 5 -16.61 6.21 -12.83
C ARG A 5 -15.13 6.49 -12.57
N PHE A 6 -14.71 7.75 -12.74
CA PHE A 6 -13.33 8.16 -12.48
C PHE A 6 -12.97 8.04 -10.99
N LYS A 7 -13.86 8.50 -10.08
CA LYS A 7 -13.66 8.36 -8.63
C LYS A 7 -13.54 6.90 -8.18
N ARG A 8 -14.42 6.02 -8.68
CA ARG A 8 -14.33 4.57 -8.43
C ARG A 8 -13.06 3.94 -8.99
N PHE A 9 -12.64 4.33 -10.18
CA PHE A 9 -11.41 3.83 -10.79
C PHE A 9 -10.18 4.26 -9.99
N PHE A 10 -10.12 5.52 -9.57
CA PHE A 10 -9.03 6.06 -8.77
C PHE A 10 -8.97 5.40 -7.38
N ALA A 11 -10.11 5.19 -6.73
CA ALA A 11 -10.20 4.47 -5.46
C ALA A 11 -9.74 2.99 -5.59
N SER A 12 -10.14 2.31 -6.66
CA SER A 12 -9.68 0.94 -6.95
C SER A 12 -8.16 0.90 -7.16
N LEU A 13 -7.61 1.82 -7.95
CA LEU A 13 -6.16 1.97 -8.15
C LEU A 13 -5.41 2.21 -6.84
N LEU A 14 -5.89 3.11 -6.00
CA LEU A 14 -5.28 3.43 -4.71
C LEU A 14 -5.29 2.22 -3.77
N THR A 15 -6.36 1.44 -3.79
CA THR A 15 -6.50 0.22 -2.99
C THR A 15 -5.53 -0.87 -3.47
N ILE A 16 -5.44 -1.09 -4.79
CA ILE A 16 -4.50 -2.06 -5.38
C ILE A 16 -3.06 -1.66 -5.06
N LEU A 17 -2.70 -0.38 -5.21
CA LEU A 17 -1.39 0.13 -4.82
C LEU A 17 -1.10 -0.09 -3.33
N GLY A 18 -2.06 0.21 -2.46
CA GLY A 18 -1.94 -0.05 -1.02
C GLY A 18 -1.67 -1.52 -0.70
N ILE A 19 -2.40 -2.43 -1.34
CA ILE A 19 -2.19 -3.89 -1.18
C ILE A 19 -0.77 -4.28 -1.61
N VAL A 20 -0.31 -3.82 -2.78
CA VAL A 20 1.05 -4.14 -3.27
C VAL A 20 2.13 -3.65 -2.29
N VAL A 21 1.98 -2.43 -1.76
CA VAL A 21 2.94 -1.85 -0.81
C VAL A 21 2.90 -2.58 0.54
N VAL A 22 1.72 -2.95 1.04
CA VAL A 22 1.59 -3.76 2.28
C VAL A 22 2.22 -5.13 2.11
N LEU A 23 1.98 -5.81 0.98
CA LEU A 23 2.60 -7.10 0.69
C LEU A 23 4.13 -6.98 0.63
N PHE A 24 4.64 -5.94 -0.02
CA PHE A 24 6.07 -5.65 -0.04
C PHE A 24 6.63 -5.44 1.37
N ALA A 25 5.93 -4.67 2.22
CA ALA A 25 6.33 -4.45 3.61
C ALA A 25 6.32 -5.74 4.43
N CYS A 26 5.30 -6.60 4.26
CA CYS A 26 5.25 -7.90 4.92
C CYS A 26 6.43 -8.80 4.51
N ILE A 27 6.79 -8.81 3.23
CA ILE A 27 7.96 -9.56 2.74
C ILE A 27 9.25 -8.97 3.32
N ALA A 28 9.40 -7.64 3.34
CA ALA A 28 10.53 -6.96 3.94
C ALA A 28 10.64 -7.15 5.46
N PHE A 29 9.51 -7.30 6.15
CA PHE A 29 9.48 -7.54 7.60
C PHE A 29 9.78 -9.00 7.96
N MET A 30 9.30 -9.95 7.15
CA MET A 30 9.50 -11.39 7.35
C MET A 30 10.90 -11.83 6.91
N SER A 31 11.51 -11.14 5.96
CA SER A 31 12.88 -11.45 5.55
C SER A 31 13.86 -10.92 6.61
N ASP A 32 14.47 -11.83 7.39
CA ASP A 32 15.62 -11.53 8.26
C ASP A 32 16.94 -11.33 7.46
N GLY A 33 16.87 -11.32 6.12
CA GLY A 33 17.98 -11.08 5.18
C GLY A 33 17.77 -9.85 4.29
N PRO A 34 18.77 -9.45 3.48
CA PRO A 34 18.69 -8.25 2.66
C PRO A 34 17.60 -8.37 1.60
N VAL A 35 16.48 -7.67 1.79
CA VAL A 35 15.46 -7.50 0.77
C VAL A 35 15.95 -6.53 -0.30
N LEU A 36 15.95 -6.98 -1.56
CA LEU A 36 16.47 -6.24 -2.72
C LEU A 36 17.95 -5.79 -2.59
N GLY A 37 18.76 -6.50 -1.82
CA GLY A 37 20.19 -6.18 -1.66
C GLY A 37 20.49 -5.05 -0.67
N MET A 38 19.49 -4.54 0.05
CA MET A 38 19.66 -3.58 1.14
C MET A 38 19.38 -4.28 2.49
N THR A 39 20.27 -4.07 3.47
CA THR A 39 20.05 -4.48 4.86
C THR A 39 18.99 -3.60 5.50
N VAL A 40 17.72 -3.92 5.23
CA VAL A 40 16.57 -3.27 5.86
C VAL A 40 16.44 -3.83 7.27
N SER A 41 16.74 -3.03 8.29
CA SER A 41 16.44 -3.44 9.67
C SER A 41 14.92 -3.49 9.87
N LYS A 42 14.42 -4.33 10.79
CA LYS A 42 12.98 -4.42 11.14
C LYS A 42 12.31 -3.06 11.37
N TRP A 43 13.07 -2.08 11.86
CA TRP A 43 12.65 -0.69 12.05
C TRP A 43 12.36 0.07 10.76
N GLU A 44 13.12 -0.18 9.69
CA GLU A 44 12.91 0.45 8.38
C GLU A 44 11.73 -0.19 7.62
N SER A 45 11.44 -1.47 7.87
CA SER A 45 10.28 -2.16 7.27
C SER A 45 8.93 -1.66 7.82
N ILE A 46 8.93 -0.98 8.98
CA ILE A 46 7.74 -0.35 9.53
C ILE A 46 7.23 0.81 8.66
N VAL A 47 8.14 1.47 7.93
CA VAL A 47 7.84 2.61 7.06
C VAL A 47 6.96 2.20 5.87
N PRO A 48 7.35 1.24 5.01
CA PRO A 48 6.49 0.80 3.92
C PRO A 48 5.19 0.17 4.42
N PHE A 49 5.17 -0.44 5.62
CA PHE A 49 3.95 -0.95 6.22
C PHE A 49 2.95 0.17 6.55
N LEU A 50 3.41 1.23 7.23
CA LEU A 50 2.60 2.42 7.52
C LEU A 50 2.11 3.10 6.24
N VAL A 51 3.00 3.29 5.26
CA VAL A 51 2.65 3.91 3.97
C VAL A 51 1.59 3.06 3.24
N GLY A 52 1.79 1.75 3.15
CA GLY A 52 0.83 0.84 2.53
C GLY A 52 -0.53 0.86 3.24
N THR A 53 -0.53 0.89 4.58
CA THR A 53 -1.76 0.96 5.39
C THR A 53 -2.53 2.27 5.14
N VAL A 54 -1.83 3.41 5.10
CA VAL A 54 -2.45 4.71 4.80
C VAL A 54 -3.02 4.73 3.39
N PHE A 55 -2.29 4.19 2.40
CA PHE A 55 -2.75 4.11 1.02
C PHE A 55 -4.00 3.24 0.88
N LEU A 56 -4.01 2.09 1.57
CA LEU A 56 -5.12 1.15 1.57
C LEU A 56 -6.35 1.76 2.26
N LEU A 57 -6.18 2.35 3.45
CA LEU A 57 -7.25 3.04 4.16
C LEU A 57 -7.82 4.20 3.36
N SER A 58 -6.96 4.99 2.71
CA SER A 58 -7.39 6.10 1.83
C SER A 58 -8.16 5.58 0.63
N GLY A 59 -7.73 4.46 0.03
CA GLY A 59 -8.37 3.87 -1.14
C GLY A 59 -9.76 3.30 -0.81
N VAL A 60 -9.86 2.59 0.31
CA VAL A 60 -11.13 2.07 0.82
C VAL A 60 -12.06 3.19 1.30
N ASN A 61 -11.56 4.25 1.92
CA ASN A 61 -12.43 5.39 2.28
C ASN A 61 -12.97 6.10 1.02
N LEU A 62 -12.16 6.20 -0.03
CA LEU A 62 -12.56 6.81 -1.29
C LEU A 62 -13.59 5.95 -2.06
N ILE A 63 -13.46 4.61 -2.02
CA ILE A 63 -14.47 3.69 -2.59
C ILE A 63 -15.81 3.83 -1.84
N ASN A 64 -15.75 3.99 -0.51
CA ASN A 64 -16.94 4.06 0.35
C ASN A 64 -17.70 5.40 0.21
N ARG A 65 -17.02 6.46 -0.22
CA ARG A 65 -17.60 7.79 -0.45
C ARG A 65 -17.95 8.08 -1.92
N SER A 66 -17.73 7.11 -2.83
CA SER A 66 -17.98 7.23 -4.28
C SER A 66 -19.15 6.38 -4.76
#